data_AF-V4BF25-F1
#
_entry.id   AF-V4BF25-F1
#
_cell.length_a   1.000
_cell.length_b   1.000
_cell.length_c   1.000
_cell.angle_alpha   90.00
_cell.angle_beta   90.00
_cell.angle_gamma   90.00
#
_symmetry.space_group_name_H-M   'P 1'
#
loop_
_entity.id
_entity.type
_entity.pdbx_description
1 polymer ?
#
loop_
_entity_poly.entity_id
_entity_poly.type
_entity_poly.pdbx_seq_one_letter_code
_entity_poly.pdbx_strand_id
1 'polypeptide(L)'
;MGEKMLPIGVFWDIENLNVPRYKSAFNVVQRIRERFFAGYREAEFMCVCDINKESKDVIAELNSASVNVVHIDAMGKNAADDKIRHSLRRFSDTHPPHTRIILISGDFNFISDISDLRHRKNYYTILLHGRLTNESLSSCANESHVYDELIETIPYRTPSRGPEKHAELEIHGFWKDSSQKQIHARLKQLSNNCGGRVMSVTQNYAVLRFANKESSLRAKKRMDGEKVFGFKITASFPGEEVLTSRSGKSAILP
;
A
#
# COMPACT_ATOMS: atom_id res chain seq x y z
N MET A 1 -43.18 -4.62 10.38
CA MET A 1 -42.22 -5.09 11.41
C MET A 1 -40.94 -5.40 10.65
N GLY A 2 -39.90 -4.56 10.75
CA GLY A 2 -38.63 -4.84 10.07
C GLY A 2 -37.95 -6.02 10.76
N GLU A 3 -37.46 -7.01 10.00
CA GLU A 3 -36.67 -8.10 10.56
C GLU A 3 -35.43 -7.52 11.26
N LYS A 4 -35.28 -7.83 12.54
CA LYS A 4 -34.13 -7.38 13.32
C LYS A 4 -32.92 -8.22 12.90
N MET A 5 -32.02 -7.64 12.12
CA MET A 5 -30.79 -8.30 11.70
C MET A 5 -29.91 -8.63 12.91
N LEU A 6 -29.42 -9.87 12.97
CA LEU A 6 -28.50 -10.32 13.99
C LEU A 6 -27.13 -9.66 13.80
N PRO A 7 -26.35 -9.47 14.87
CA PRO A 7 -25.03 -8.87 14.76
C PRO A 7 -24.02 -9.87 14.17
N ILE A 8 -23.01 -9.34 13.48
CA ILE A 8 -21.80 -10.06 13.09
C ILE A 8 -20.55 -9.29 13.53
N GLY A 9 -19.59 -10.01 14.12
CA GLY A 9 -18.30 -9.48 14.54
C GLY A 9 -17.16 -10.15 13.77
N VAL A 10 -16.19 -9.37 13.28
CA VAL A 10 -14.99 -9.88 12.59
C VAL A 10 -13.74 -9.49 13.38
N PHE A 11 -12.92 -10.50 13.66
CA PHE A 11 -11.70 -10.37 14.43
C PHE A 11 -10.56 -10.93 13.59
N TRP A 12 -9.69 -10.05 13.10
CA TRP A 12 -8.66 -10.40 12.16
C TRP A 12 -7.26 -10.24 12.76
N ASP A 13 -6.54 -11.35 12.77
CA ASP A 13 -5.10 -11.42 12.95
C ASP A 13 -4.43 -11.31 11.57
N ILE A 14 -4.11 -10.08 11.17
CA ILE A 14 -3.51 -9.83 9.85
C ILE A 14 -2.03 -10.24 9.80
N GLU A 15 -1.36 -10.38 10.94
CA GLU A 15 0.02 -10.87 10.96
C GLU A 15 0.07 -12.36 10.63
N ASN A 16 -0.91 -13.15 11.11
CA ASN A 16 -1.04 -14.55 10.75
C ASN A 16 -1.61 -14.78 9.34
N LEU A 17 -2.67 -14.04 8.98
CA LEU A 17 -3.30 -14.11 7.65
C LEU A 17 -3.27 -12.74 6.99
N ASN A 18 -2.14 -12.45 6.36
CA ASN A 18 -1.89 -11.17 5.72
C ASN A 18 -2.74 -10.92 4.46
N VAL A 19 -2.79 -9.66 4.04
CA VAL A 19 -3.28 -9.32 2.71
C VAL A 19 -2.22 -9.75 1.69
N PRO A 20 -2.55 -10.62 0.71
CA PRO A 20 -1.56 -11.06 -0.25
C PRO A 20 -0.94 -9.91 -1.01
N ARG A 21 0.33 -10.07 -1.37
CA ARG A 21 1.07 -9.05 -2.11
C ARG A 21 0.32 -8.67 -3.38
N TYR A 22 0.24 -7.37 -3.62
CA TYR A 22 -0.49 -6.78 -4.75
C TYR A 22 -2.00 -6.99 -4.72
N LYS A 23 -2.63 -7.42 -3.62
CA LYS A 23 -4.09 -7.31 -3.46
C LYS A 23 -4.44 -6.06 -2.66
N SER A 24 -5.68 -5.60 -2.78
CA SER A 24 -6.17 -4.48 -1.99
C SER A 24 -6.79 -5.00 -0.70
N ALA A 25 -6.39 -4.43 0.43
CA ALA A 25 -6.97 -4.74 1.73
C ALA A 25 -8.45 -4.34 1.76
N PHE A 26 -8.80 -3.22 1.10
CA PHE A 26 -10.17 -2.79 0.93
C PHE A 26 -11.01 -3.87 0.22
N ASN A 27 -10.53 -4.39 -0.91
CA ASN A 27 -11.26 -5.43 -1.65
C ASN A 27 -11.36 -6.75 -0.86
N VAL A 28 -10.35 -7.10 -0.05
CA VAL A 28 -10.41 -8.26 0.85
C VAL A 28 -11.55 -8.09 1.86
N VAL A 29 -11.64 -6.92 2.49
CA VAL A 29 -12.73 -6.61 3.43
C VAL A 29 -14.09 -6.66 2.73
N GLN A 30 -14.22 -6.09 1.54
CA GLN A 30 -15.48 -6.15 0.78
C GLN A 30 -15.86 -7.59 0.45
N ARG A 31 -14.90 -8.43 0.05
CA ARG A 31 -15.15 -9.85 -0.23
C ARG A 31 -15.67 -10.61 0.99
N ILE A 32 -15.09 -10.36 2.16
CA ILE A 32 -15.55 -10.96 3.42
C ILE A 32 -16.98 -10.51 3.71
N ARG A 33 -17.28 -9.22 3.54
CA ARG A 33 -18.64 -8.67 3.72
C ARG A 33 -19.65 -9.31 2.77
N GLU A 34 -19.36 -9.32 1.48
CA GLU A 34 -20.18 -9.94 0.44
C GLU A 34 -20.51 -11.40 0.75
N ARG A 35 -19.52 -12.15 1.27
CA ARG A 35 -19.67 -13.59 1.52
C ARG A 35 -20.51 -13.90 2.75
N PHE A 36 -20.37 -13.13 3.84
CA PHE A 36 -20.85 -13.56 5.17
C PHE A 36 -21.93 -12.66 5.80
N PHE A 37 -22.12 -11.43 5.30
CA PHE A 37 -22.93 -10.42 5.98
C PHE A 37 -24.37 -10.37 5.48
N ALA A 38 -24.74 -11.18 4.49
CA ALA A 38 -26.11 -11.30 4.02
C ALA A 38 -27.05 -11.68 5.18
N GLY A 39 -27.97 -10.77 5.54
CA GLY A 39 -28.90 -10.95 6.66
C GLY A 39 -28.37 -10.54 8.04
N TYR A 40 -27.15 -9.99 8.14
CA TYR A 40 -26.52 -9.56 9.40
C TYR A 40 -26.15 -8.08 9.38
N ARG A 41 -26.18 -7.42 10.55
CA ARG A 41 -25.61 -6.08 10.71
C ARG A 41 -24.17 -6.19 11.21
N GLU A 42 -23.26 -5.46 10.58
CA GLU A 42 -21.89 -5.32 11.07
C GLU A 42 -21.92 -4.64 12.45
N ALA A 43 -21.52 -5.37 13.48
CA ALA A 43 -21.40 -4.85 14.84
C ALA A 43 -19.95 -4.50 15.19
N GLU A 44 -18.99 -5.28 14.69
CA GLU A 44 -17.56 -5.01 14.85
C GLU A 44 -16.80 -5.60 13.65
N PHE A 45 -15.86 -4.83 13.11
CA PHE A 45 -14.83 -5.35 12.21
C PHE A 45 -13.51 -4.76 12.67
N MET A 46 -12.66 -5.60 13.25
CA MET A 46 -11.36 -5.17 13.76
C MET A 46 -10.21 -6.00 13.21
N CYS A 47 -9.08 -5.35 13.07
CA CYS A 47 -7.81 -5.92 12.64
C CYS A 47 -6.75 -5.56 13.67
N VAL A 48 -5.97 -6.53 14.13
CA VAL A 48 -4.88 -6.30 15.10
C VAL A 48 -3.54 -6.43 14.38
N CYS A 49 -2.69 -5.42 14.49
CA CYS A 49 -1.36 -5.41 13.85
C CYS A 49 -0.37 -4.44 14.50
N ASP A 50 0.92 -4.70 14.32
CA ASP A 50 1.94 -3.67 14.44
C ASP A 50 1.94 -2.75 13.19
N ILE A 51 1.39 -1.54 13.34
CA ILE A 51 1.33 -0.52 12.28
C ILE A 51 2.72 -0.16 11.75
N ASN A 52 3.79 -0.37 12.52
CA ASN A 52 5.15 -0.09 12.08
C ASN A 52 5.72 -1.16 11.13
N LYS A 53 5.17 -2.38 11.17
CA LYS A 53 5.56 -3.49 10.27
C LYS A 53 4.70 -3.56 9.02
N GLU A 54 3.46 -3.09 9.11
CA GLU A 54 2.52 -3.10 8.01
C GLU A 54 2.75 -1.94 7.01
N SER A 55 2.37 -2.18 5.75
CA SER A 55 2.47 -1.14 4.73
C SER A 55 1.45 -0.02 4.97
N LYS A 56 1.85 1.23 4.78
CA LYS A 56 0.96 2.39 4.94
C LYS A 56 -0.28 2.31 4.04
N ASP A 57 -0.14 1.72 2.86
CA ASP A 57 -1.25 1.52 1.91
C ASP A 57 -2.29 0.53 2.45
N VAL A 58 -1.85 -0.59 3.05
CA VAL A 58 -2.74 -1.56 3.70
C VAL A 58 -3.49 -0.90 4.86
N ILE A 59 -2.80 -0.17 5.73
CA ILE A 59 -3.43 0.53 6.86
C ILE A 59 -4.44 1.58 6.38
N ALA A 60 -4.09 2.35 5.35
CA ALA A 60 -5.00 3.34 4.77
C ALA A 60 -6.24 2.69 4.16
N GLU A 61 -6.09 1.54 3.51
CA GLU A 61 -7.21 0.81 2.90
C GLU A 61 -8.12 0.12 3.92
N LEU A 62 -7.56 -0.42 5.01
CA LEU A 62 -8.35 -0.94 6.12
C LEU A 62 -9.19 0.17 6.75
N ASN A 63 -8.59 1.33 7.01
CA ASN A 63 -9.32 2.51 7.49
C ASN A 63 -10.39 2.98 6.48
N SER A 64 -10.07 3.00 5.18
CA SER A 64 -11.02 3.35 4.12
C SER A 64 -12.18 2.36 4.01
N ALA A 65 -11.95 1.10 4.38
CA ALA A 65 -12.99 0.07 4.47
C ALA A 65 -13.76 0.13 5.80
N SER A 66 -13.52 1.15 6.64
CA SER A 66 -14.14 1.29 7.98
C SER A 66 -13.82 0.13 8.93
N VAL A 67 -12.65 -0.49 8.78
CA VAL A 67 -12.14 -1.48 9.74
C VAL A 67 -11.45 -0.77 10.90
N ASN A 68 -11.73 -1.20 12.13
CA ASN A 68 -11.03 -0.72 13.32
C ASN A 68 -9.62 -1.33 13.38
N VAL A 69 -8.61 -0.56 13.00
CA VAL A 69 -7.20 -0.98 13.06
C VAL A 69 -6.65 -0.75 14.47
N VAL A 70 -6.40 -1.84 15.17
CA VAL A 70 -5.89 -1.83 16.54
C VAL A 70 -4.38 -2.03 16.52
N HIS A 71 -3.65 -0.98 16.91
CA HIS A 71 -2.20 -1.04 17.03
C HIS A 71 -1.77 -1.86 18.26
N ILE A 72 -0.82 -2.76 18.05
CA ILE A 72 -0.04 -3.41 19.10
C ILE A 72 1.46 -3.15 18.90
N ASP A 73 2.21 -3.09 19.99
CA ASP A 73 3.67 -3.04 19.94
C ASP A 73 4.22 -4.47 19.75
N ALA A 74 5.03 -4.67 18.71
CA ALA A 74 5.64 -5.95 18.37
C ALA A 74 6.53 -6.57 19.45
N MET A 75 6.91 -5.80 20.48
CA MET A 75 7.71 -6.31 21.60
C MET A 75 6.94 -7.32 22.48
N GLY A 76 5.60 -7.39 22.37
CA GLY A 76 4.77 -8.35 23.08
C GLY A 76 4.49 -9.61 22.25
N LYS A 77 5.17 -10.72 22.55
CA LYS A 77 5.11 -11.99 21.77
C LYS A 77 3.70 -12.57 21.55
N ASN A 78 2.70 -12.18 22.34
CA ASN A 78 1.30 -12.62 22.17
C ASN A 78 0.30 -11.43 22.27
N ALA A 79 0.78 -10.20 22.08
CA ALA A 79 -0.06 -9.01 22.28
C ALA A 79 -1.26 -8.98 21.30
N ALA A 80 -1.07 -9.48 20.08
CA ALA A 80 -2.13 -9.64 19.09
C ALA A 80 -3.23 -10.56 19.61
N ASP A 81 -2.85 -11.76 20.01
CA ASP A 81 -3.78 -12.77 20.49
C ASP A 81 -4.55 -12.30 21.72
N ASP A 82 -3.86 -11.74 22.71
CA ASP A 82 -4.50 -11.26 23.93
C ASP A 82 -5.52 -10.16 23.62
N LYS A 83 -5.22 -9.30 22.63
CA LYS A 83 -6.14 -8.27 22.20
C LYS A 83 -7.36 -8.84 21.48
N ILE A 84 -7.16 -9.85 20.63
CA ILE A 84 -8.26 -10.56 19.96
C ILE A 84 -9.13 -11.28 20.99
N ARG A 85 -8.55 -12.06 21.92
CA ARG A 85 -9.27 -12.75 23.00
C ARG A 85 -10.09 -11.78 23.85
N HIS A 86 -9.49 -10.65 24.24
CA HIS A 86 -10.20 -9.63 25.00
C HIS A 86 -11.40 -9.08 24.22
N SER A 87 -11.22 -8.82 22.92
CA SER A 87 -12.26 -8.25 22.07
C SER A 87 -13.39 -9.26 21.81
N LEU A 88 -13.06 -10.54 21.58
CA LEU A 88 -14.03 -11.64 21.50
C LEU A 88 -14.87 -11.75 22.77
N ARG A 89 -14.24 -11.70 23.95
CA ARG A 89 -14.94 -11.74 25.24
C ARG A 89 -15.91 -10.57 25.40
N ARG A 90 -15.41 -9.34 25.18
CA ARG A 90 -16.23 -8.12 25.23
C ARG A 90 -17.42 -8.18 24.28
N PHE A 91 -17.19 -8.66 23.06
CA PHE A 91 -18.25 -8.84 22.08
C PHE A 91 -19.28 -9.87 22.56
N SER A 92 -18.81 -10.98 23.15
CA SER A 92 -19.66 -12.06 23.69
C SER A 92 -20.51 -11.65 24.90
N ASP A 93 -20.11 -10.61 25.62
CA ASP A 93 -20.83 -10.10 26.79
C ASP A 93 -21.87 -9.03 26.42
N THR A 94 -21.75 -8.44 25.22
CA THR A 94 -22.60 -7.34 24.76
C THR A 94 -23.61 -7.74 23.69
N HIS A 95 -23.49 -8.95 23.12
CA HIS A 95 -24.33 -9.44 22.04
C HIS A 95 -25.12 -10.70 22.43
N PRO A 96 -26.34 -10.88 21.91
CA PRO A 96 -27.19 -12.02 22.26
C PRO A 96 -26.68 -13.33 21.65
N PRO A 97 -27.18 -14.49 22.11
CA PRO A 97 -27.01 -15.77 21.42
C PRO A 97 -27.40 -15.71 19.93
N HIS A 98 -26.90 -16.64 19.12
CA HIS A 98 -27.05 -16.71 17.65
C HIS A 98 -26.36 -15.61 16.85
N THR A 99 -25.58 -14.75 17.53
CA THR A 99 -24.66 -13.80 16.88
C THR A 99 -23.60 -14.54 16.07
N ARG A 100 -23.20 -13.98 14.92
CA ARG A 100 -22.10 -14.51 14.11
C ARG A 100 -20.76 -13.91 14.54
N ILE A 101 -19.74 -14.75 14.62
CA ILE A 101 -18.36 -14.32 14.77
C ILE A 101 -17.54 -14.91 13.64
N ILE A 102 -16.73 -14.07 13.00
CA ILE A 102 -15.70 -14.49 12.07
C ILE A 102 -14.34 -14.25 12.74
N LEU A 103 -13.59 -15.32 12.96
CA LEU A 103 -12.17 -15.24 13.32
C LEU A 103 -11.35 -15.46 12.05
N ILE A 104 -10.44 -14.54 11.76
CA ILE A 104 -9.48 -14.66 10.66
C ILE A 104 -8.10 -14.85 11.29
N SER A 105 -7.73 -16.10 11.51
CA SER A 105 -6.42 -16.50 12.04
C SER A 105 -6.19 -17.98 11.76
N GLY A 106 -4.93 -18.36 11.59
CA GLY A 106 -4.45 -19.74 11.53
C GLY A 106 -3.81 -20.23 12.83
N ASP A 107 -3.88 -19.47 13.94
CA ASP A 107 -3.30 -19.88 15.21
C ASP A 107 -4.21 -20.87 15.98
N PHE A 108 -3.65 -22.01 16.36
CA PHE A 108 -4.28 -23.04 17.18
C PHE A 108 -4.62 -22.56 18.59
N ASN A 109 -3.98 -21.51 19.08
CA ASN A 109 -4.21 -20.98 20.42
C ASN A 109 -5.65 -20.44 20.62
N PHE A 110 -6.41 -20.24 19.54
CA PHE A 110 -7.82 -19.79 19.61
C PHE A 110 -8.85 -20.93 19.66
N ILE A 111 -8.46 -22.22 19.58
CA ILE A 111 -9.41 -23.35 19.57
C ILE A 111 -10.35 -23.31 20.78
N SER A 112 -9.80 -23.10 21.97
CA SER A 112 -10.57 -23.06 23.21
C SER A 112 -11.54 -21.86 23.22
N ASP A 113 -11.09 -20.69 22.78
CA ASP A 113 -11.92 -19.48 22.69
C ASP A 113 -13.10 -19.69 21.72
N ILE A 114 -12.85 -20.26 20.54
CA ILE A 114 -13.89 -20.52 19.52
C ILE A 114 -14.88 -21.59 19.99
N SER A 115 -14.39 -22.65 20.64
CA SER A 115 -15.22 -23.69 21.23
C SER A 115 -16.15 -23.14 22.31
N ASP A 116 -15.64 -22.28 23.19
CA ASP A 116 -16.44 -21.62 24.22
C ASP A 116 -17.51 -20.69 23.64
N LEU A 117 -17.18 -19.91 22.59
CA LEU A 117 -18.15 -19.07 21.90
C LEU A 117 -19.27 -19.90 21.26
N ARG A 118 -18.93 -21.01 20.61
CA ARG A 118 -19.90 -21.90 19.98
C ARG A 118 -20.78 -22.61 21.00
N HIS A 119 -20.19 -23.30 21.96
CA HIS A 119 -20.92 -24.22 22.83
C HIS A 119 -21.49 -23.58 24.09
N ARG A 120 -20.81 -22.57 24.67
CA ARG A 120 -21.26 -21.91 25.91
C ARG A 120 -22.07 -20.66 25.63
N LYS A 121 -21.67 -19.85 24.63
CA LYS A 121 -22.38 -18.61 24.26
C LYS A 121 -23.43 -18.81 23.16
N ASN A 122 -23.51 -20.01 22.56
CA ASN A 122 -24.43 -20.35 21.48
C ASN A 122 -24.32 -19.40 20.28
N TYR A 123 -23.07 -19.05 19.92
CA TYR A 123 -22.77 -18.23 18.75
C TYR A 123 -22.55 -19.10 17.52
N TYR A 124 -22.72 -18.50 16.36
CA TYR A 124 -22.36 -19.12 15.10
C TYR A 124 -20.95 -18.68 14.71
N THR A 125 -19.98 -19.58 14.87
CA THR A 125 -18.56 -19.27 14.67
C THR A 125 -18.09 -19.68 13.28
N ILE A 126 -17.44 -18.75 12.59
CA ILE A 126 -16.86 -18.93 11.25
C ILE A 126 -15.36 -18.72 11.40
N LEU A 127 -14.55 -19.64 10.87
CA LEU A 127 -13.11 -19.53 10.88
C LEU A 127 -12.57 -19.38 9.45
N LEU A 128 -11.84 -18.29 9.20
CA LEU A 128 -11.01 -18.15 8.00
C LEU A 128 -9.57 -18.50 8.36
N HIS A 129 -9.03 -19.53 7.71
CA HIS A 129 -7.72 -20.10 8.04
C HIS A 129 -6.84 -20.27 6.79
N GLY A 130 -5.54 -20.49 7.00
CA GLY A 130 -4.59 -20.76 5.90
C GLY A 130 -4.78 -22.16 5.28
N ARG A 131 -4.15 -22.43 4.14
CA ARG A 131 -4.29 -23.73 3.45
C ARG A 131 -3.72 -24.92 4.24
N LEU A 132 -2.71 -24.69 5.08
CA LEU A 132 -2.03 -25.74 5.85
C LEU A 132 -2.61 -25.95 7.26
N THR A 133 -3.89 -25.66 7.45
CA THR A 133 -4.55 -25.79 8.75
C THR A 133 -4.92 -27.24 9.05
N ASN A 134 -4.67 -27.67 10.29
CA ASN A 134 -4.99 -29.01 10.79
C ASN A 134 -6.51 -29.16 11.01
N GLU A 135 -7.05 -30.36 10.77
CA GLU A 135 -8.48 -30.70 10.93
C GLU A 135 -9.06 -30.32 12.30
N SER A 136 -8.24 -30.38 13.36
CA SER A 136 -8.65 -30.01 14.71
C SER A 136 -9.09 -28.54 14.84
N LEU A 137 -8.48 -27.61 14.09
CA LEU A 137 -8.87 -26.20 14.12
C LEU A 137 -10.14 -25.95 13.28
N SER A 138 -10.34 -26.72 12.21
CA SER A 138 -11.55 -26.60 11.38
C SER A 138 -12.79 -27.12 12.12
N SER A 139 -12.65 -28.20 12.90
CA SER A 139 -13.77 -28.83 13.60
C SER A 139 -14.33 -28.03 14.79
N CYS A 140 -13.58 -27.06 15.34
CA CYS A 140 -14.06 -26.26 16.47
C CYS A 140 -15.10 -25.20 16.06
N ALA A 141 -15.11 -24.76 14.80
CA ALA A 141 -16.04 -23.76 14.28
C ALA A 141 -17.31 -24.38 13.68
N ASN A 142 -18.38 -23.58 13.51
CA ASN A 142 -19.57 -24.01 12.76
C ASN A 142 -19.29 -24.08 11.25
N GLU A 143 -18.55 -23.11 10.71
CA GLU A 143 -18.06 -23.07 9.33
C GLU A 143 -16.56 -22.77 9.32
N SER A 144 -15.83 -23.37 8.39
CA SER A 144 -14.44 -23.03 8.13
C SER A 144 -14.19 -22.84 6.64
N HIS A 145 -13.36 -21.87 6.28
CA HIS A 145 -12.99 -21.58 4.89
C HIS A 145 -11.50 -21.27 4.77
N VAL A 146 -10.93 -21.71 3.65
CA VAL A 146 -9.56 -21.34 3.28
C VAL A 146 -9.54 -19.89 2.83
N TYR A 147 -8.81 -19.06 3.58
CA TYR A 147 -8.72 -17.62 3.35
C TYR A 147 -8.22 -17.29 1.94
N ASP A 148 -7.20 -18.02 1.45
CA ASP A 148 -6.63 -17.80 0.12
C ASP A 148 -7.64 -18.03 -1.02
N GLU A 149 -8.52 -19.03 -0.87
CA GLU A 149 -9.57 -19.36 -1.85
C GLU A 149 -10.66 -18.28 -1.87
N LEU A 150 -11.05 -17.77 -0.69
CA LEU A 150 -12.04 -16.71 -0.57
C LEU A 150 -11.62 -15.44 -1.34
N ILE A 151 -10.33 -15.11 -1.27
CA ILE A 151 -9.78 -13.89 -1.86
C ILE A 151 -9.18 -14.12 -3.26
N GLU A 152 -9.21 -15.35 -3.79
CA GLU A 152 -8.55 -15.71 -5.05
C GLU A 152 -9.00 -14.81 -6.21
N THR A 153 -10.32 -14.62 -6.35
CA THR A 153 -10.94 -13.83 -7.44
C THR A 153 -10.83 -12.32 -7.26
N ILE A 154 -10.22 -11.84 -6.17
CA ILE A 154 -9.91 -10.42 -6.03
C ILE A 154 -8.83 -10.06 -7.05
N PRO A 155 -9.06 -9.05 -7.90
CA PRO A 155 -8.08 -8.67 -8.89
C PRO A 155 -6.79 -8.27 -8.18
N TYR A 156 -5.66 -8.78 -8.69
CA TYR A 156 -4.39 -8.18 -8.36
C TYR A 156 -4.46 -6.72 -8.78
N ARG A 157 -3.93 -5.84 -7.93
CA ARG A 157 -3.45 -4.55 -8.38
C ARG A 157 -2.58 -4.86 -9.59
N THR A 158 -3.00 -4.40 -10.76
CA THR A 158 -2.01 -3.94 -11.73
C THR A 158 -1.08 -3.06 -10.91
N PRO A 159 0.25 -3.21 -10.99
CA PRO A 159 1.11 -2.18 -10.47
C PRO A 159 0.66 -0.91 -11.19
N SER A 160 -0.20 -0.15 -10.52
CA SER A 160 -0.33 1.25 -10.81
C SER A 160 1.07 1.71 -10.47
N ARG A 161 1.90 1.81 -11.51
CA ARG A 161 2.48 3.12 -11.77
C ARG A 161 1.30 4.05 -11.58
N GLY A 162 1.10 4.54 -10.36
CA GLY A 162 0.32 5.74 -10.20
C GLY A 162 0.99 6.81 -11.06
N PRO A 163 0.63 8.07 -10.92
CA PRO A 163 1.68 9.05 -11.03
C PRO A 163 2.72 8.67 -9.95
N GLU A 164 3.71 7.82 -10.28
CA GLU A 164 5.00 7.94 -9.65
C GLU A 164 5.23 9.45 -9.67
N LYS A 165 5.37 10.09 -8.50
CA LYS A 165 5.72 11.51 -8.42
C LYS A 165 7.17 11.68 -8.89
N HIS A 166 7.51 11.02 -9.98
CA HIS A 166 8.68 11.25 -10.76
C HIS A 166 8.57 12.64 -11.31
N ALA A 167 9.45 13.48 -10.80
CA ALA A 167 9.67 14.77 -11.40
C ALA A 167 10.70 14.59 -12.51
N GLU A 168 10.37 15.13 -13.68
CA GLU A 168 11.25 15.16 -14.83
C GLU A 168 11.90 16.54 -14.93
N LEU A 169 13.14 16.56 -15.41
CA LEU A 169 13.84 17.78 -15.81
C LEU A 169 14.23 17.66 -17.28
N GLU A 170 13.99 18.74 -18.01
CA GLU A 170 14.52 18.93 -19.34
C GLU A 170 15.84 19.68 -19.26
N ILE A 171 16.86 19.14 -19.92
CA ILE A 171 18.17 19.76 -20.03
C ILE A 171 18.35 20.24 -21.45
N HIS A 172 18.60 21.54 -21.61
CA HIS A 172 18.79 22.23 -22.88
C HIS A 172 20.21 22.82 -22.97
N GLY A 173 20.63 23.24 -24.17
CA GLY A 173 21.80 24.13 -24.34
C GLY A 173 23.16 23.45 -24.53
N PHE A 174 23.25 22.12 -24.60
CA PHE A 174 24.47 21.42 -24.98
C PHE A 174 24.67 21.36 -26.51
N TRP A 175 25.91 21.10 -26.96
CA TRP A 175 26.29 21.17 -28.39
C TRP A 175 25.65 20.08 -29.25
N LYS A 176 25.19 20.45 -30.44
CA LYS A 176 24.35 19.59 -31.29
C LYS A 176 25.10 18.44 -31.98
N ASP A 177 26.38 18.60 -32.27
CA ASP A 177 27.17 17.53 -32.92
C ASP A 177 28.01 16.73 -31.90
N SER A 178 27.76 16.89 -30.60
CA SER A 178 28.39 16.07 -29.56
C SER A 178 27.79 14.66 -29.58
N SER A 179 28.62 13.66 -29.30
CA SER A 179 28.16 12.27 -29.22
C SER A 179 27.09 12.12 -28.13
N GLN A 180 25.91 11.61 -28.49
CA GLN A 180 24.83 11.33 -27.54
C GLN A 180 25.28 10.45 -26.37
N LYS A 181 26.21 9.50 -26.61
CA LYS A 181 26.81 8.66 -25.56
C LYS A 181 27.62 9.46 -24.55
N GLN A 182 28.38 10.45 -25.01
CA GLN A 182 29.20 11.31 -24.16
C GLN A 182 28.32 12.28 -23.36
N ILE A 183 27.30 12.87 -24.00
CA ILE A 183 26.30 13.71 -23.32
C ILE A 183 25.57 12.90 -22.24
N HIS A 184 25.11 11.70 -22.57
CA HIS A 184 24.46 10.80 -21.62
C HIS A 184 25.36 10.48 -20.41
N ALA A 185 26.63 10.13 -20.65
CA ALA A 185 27.59 9.85 -19.58
C ALA A 185 27.80 11.07 -18.67
N ARG A 186 27.94 12.27 -19.25
CA ARG A 186 28.13 13.51 -18.48
C ARG A 186 26.88 13.88 -17.68
N LEU A 187 25.69 13.81 -18.27
CA LEU A 187 24.43 14.10 -17.57
C LEU A 187 24.19 13.10 -16.45
N LYS A 188 24.49 11.82 -16.66
CA LYS A 188 24.45 10.80 -15.61
C LYS A 188 25.38 11.13 -14.45
N GLN A 189 26.60 11.60 -14.70
CA GLN A 189 27.52 12.04 -13.64
C GLN A 189 26.96 13.22 -12.84
N LEU A 190 26.38 14.21 -13.53
CA LEU A 190 25.80 15.40 -12.89
C LEU A 190 24.55 15.05 -12.06
N SER A 191 23.74 14.10 -12.52
CA SER A 191 22.48 13.71 -11.88
C SER A 191 22.62 12.65 -10.78
N ASN A 192 23.76 11.94 -10.71
CA ASN A 192 23.97 10.81 -9.81
C ASN A 192 23.76 11.17 -8.33
N ASN A 193 24.30 12.32 -7.91
CA ASN A 193 24.20 12.80 -6.52
C ASN A 193 22.76 13.15 -6.09
N CYS A 194 21.87 13.31 -7.05
CA CYS A 194 20.44 13.59 -6.82
C CYS A 194 19.56 12.37 -7.16
N GLY A 195 20.15 11.21 -7.47
CA GLY A 195 19.41 10.00 -7.84
C GLY A 195 18.70 10.09 -9.20
N GLY A 196 19.15 10.98 -10.08
CA GLY A 196 18.55 11.16 -11.40
C GLY A 196 18.99 10.12 -12.42
N ARG A 197 18.04 9.63 -13.22
CA ARG A 197 18.28 8.73 -14.37
C ARG A 197 18.07 9.49 -15.67
N VAL A 198 19.00 9.38 -16.59
CA VAL A 198 18.84 9.94 -17.94
C VAL A 198 17.91 9.02 -18.72
N MET A 199 16.78 9.55 -19.19
CA MET A 199 15.74 8.79 -19.91
C MET A 199 15.97 8.84 -21.42
N SER A 200 16.26 10.03 -21.95
CA SER A 200 16.52 10.24 -23.36
C SER A 200 17.51 11.37 -23.56
N VAL A 201 18.34 11.25 -24.60
CA VAL A 201 19.23 12.31 -25.07
C VAL A 201 19.02 12.44 -26.57
N THR A 202 18.66 13.63 -27.01
CA THR A 202 18.56 13.98 -28.43
C THR A 202 19.69 14.94 -28.80
N GLN A 203 19.63 15.54 -29.99
CA GLN A 203 20.65 16.49 -30.45
C GLN A 203 20.68 17.79 -29.64
N ASN A 204 19.55 18.25 -29.08
CA ASN A 204 19.46 19.56 -28.44
C ASN A 204 18.76 19.56 -27.08
N TYR A 205 18.17 18.44 -26.65
CA TYR A 205 17.55 18.33 -25.34
C TYR A 205 17.68 16.92 -24.76
N ALA A 206 17.68 16.81 -23.44
CA ALA A 206 17.69 15.54 -22.72
C ALA A 206 16.65 15.56 -21.61
N VAL A 207 16.08 14.40 -21.28
CA VAL A 207 15.10 14.24 -20.22
C VAL A 207 15.72 13.41 -19.10
N LEU A 208 15.70 13.93 -17.88
CA LEU A 208 16.13 13.25 -16.67
C LEU A 208 14.93 12.99 -15.77
N ARG A 209 14.88 11.80 -15.17
CA ARG A 209 13.83 11.39 -14.24
C ARG A 209 14.38 11.21 -12.83
N PHE A 210 13.64 11.71 -11.84
CA PHE A 210 13.99 11.62 -10.43
C PHE A 210 12.92 10.87 -9.64
N ALA A 211 13.29 10.27 -8.52
CA ALA A 211 12.35 9.53 -7.67
C ALA A 211 11.23 10.41 -7.09
N ASN A 212 11.52 11.69 -6.81
CA ASN A 212 10.61 12.67 -6.20
C ASN A 212 10.93 14.12 -6.60
N LYS A 213 10.02 15.06 -6.28
CA LYS A 213 10.15 16.49 -6.62
C LYS A 213 11.33 17.15 -5.90
N GLU A 214 11.62 16.78 -4.66
CA GLU A 214 12.75 17.33 -3.88
C GLU A 214 14.09 17.02 -4.54
N SER A 215 14.25 15.81 -5.06
CA SER A 215 15.44 15.40 -5.79
C SER A 215 15.60 16.15 -7.11
N SER A 216 14.49 16.37 -7.84
CA SER A 216 14.52 17.19 -9.06
C SER A 216 14.85 18.67 -8.79
N LEU A 217 14.34 19.26 -7.70
CA LEU A 217 14.66 20.65 -7.34
C LEU A 217 16.15 20.82 -7.00
N ARG A 218 16.73 19.86 -6.27
CA ARG A 218 18.17 19.83 -5.98
C ARG A 218 18.99 19.68 -7.26
N ALA A 219 18.55 18.80 -8.17
CA ALA A 219 19.21 18.60 -9.44
C ALA A 219 19.13 19.85 -10.33
N LYS A 220 17.97 20.52 -10.43
CA LYS A 220 17.80 21.77 -11.17
C LYS A 220 18.79 22.83 -10.70
N LYS A 221 18.81 23.13 -9.39
CA LYS A 221 19.73 24.11 -8.79
C LYS A 221 21.21 23.81 -9.04
N ARG A 222 21.58 22.54 -9.15
CA ARG A 222 22.97 22.10 -9.35
C ARG A 222 23.37 22.07 -10.81
N MET A 223 22.46 21.66 -11.69
CA MET A 223 22.74 21.44 -13.11
C MET A 223 22.52 22.71 -13.93
N ASP A 224 21.67 23.62 -13.49
CA ASP A 224 21.40 24.86 -14.20
C ASP A 224 22.66 25.74 -14.26
N GLY A 225 23.08 26.11 -15.47
CA GLY A 225 24.29 26.90 -15.72
C GLY A 225 25.60 26.10 -15.75
N GLU A 226 25.57 24.78 -15.51
CA GLU A 226 26.77 23.92 -15.60
C GLU A 226 27.28 23.79 -17.03
N LYS A 227 28.56 23.45 -17.18
CA LYS A 227 29.17 23.25 -18.50
C LYS A 227 29.19 21.78 -18.90
N VAL A 228 28.56 21.47 -20.03
CA VAL A 228 28.64 20.18 -20.72
C VAL A 228 29.40 20.40 -22.02
N PHE A 229 30.64 19.89 -22.09
CA PHE A 229 31.55 20.06 -23.23
C PHE A 229 31.76 21.53 -23.66
N GLY A 230 31.84 22.44 -22.67
CA GLY A 230 32.08 23.87 -22.91
C GLY A 230 30.82 24.72 -23.06
N PHE A 231 29.65 24.10 -23.23
CA PHE A 231 28.37 24.79 -23.39
C PHE A 231 27.59 24.78 -22.08
N LYS A 232 27.04 25.95 -21.72
CA LYS A 232 26.20 26.08 -20.52
C LYS A 232 24.86 25.42 -20.78
N ILE A 233 24.49 24.49 -19.91
CA ILE A 233 23.18 23.85 -19.95
C ILE A 233 22.17 24.62 -19.11
N THR A 234 20.90 24.50 -19.48
CA THR A 234 19.76 25.00 -18.70
C THR A 234 18.91 23.83 -18.27
N ALA A 235 18.53 23.77 -16.99
CA ALA A 235 17.66 22.75 -16.44
C ALA A 235 16.29 23.36 -16.12
N SER A 236 15.22 22.86 -16.73
CA SER A 236 13.85 23.36 -16.55
C SER A 236 12.87 22.24 -16.26
N PHE A 237 11.78 22.56 -15.58
CA PHE A 237 10.64 21.64 -15.53
C PHE A 237 9.87 21.67 -16.85
N PRO A 238 9.21 20.56 -17.24
CA PRO A 238 8.35 20.55 -18.43
C PRO A 238 7.31 21.69 -18.37
N GLY A 239 7.28 22.55 -19.39
CA GLY A 239 6.38 23.71 -19.47
C GLY A 239 6.88 25.01 -18.84
N GLU A 240 8.09 25.04 -18.26
CA GLU A 240 8.74 26.28 -17.80
C GLU A 240 9.43 26.98 -18.99
N GLU A 241 9.09 28.24 -19.28
CA GLU A 241 9.69 28.99 -20.39
C GLU A 241 11.21 29.19 -20.19
N VAL A 242 12.00 28.62 -21.10
CA VAL A 242 13.46 28.75 -21.08
C VAL A 242 13.85 30.12 -21.64
N LEU A 243 14.10 31.09 -20.76
CA LEU A 243 14.67 32.40 -21.11
C LEU A 243 16.12 32.22 -21.59
N THR A 244 16.29 31.97 -22.89
CA THR A 244 17.63 31.95 -23.50
C THR A 244 18.21 33.36 -23.56
N SER A 245 19.24 33.65 -22.77
CA SER A 245 20.01 34.88 -22.87
C SER A 245 20.88 34.85 -24.15
N ARG A 246 20.37 35.41 -25.24
CA ARG A 246 21.19 35.75 -26.42
C ARG A 246 21.98 37.02 -26.11
N SER A 247 23.24 36.90 -25.70
CA SER A 247 24.22 38.00 -25.82
C SER A 247 24.95 37.87 -27.15
N GLY A 248 24.80 38.86 -28.03
CA GLY A 248 25.68 39.02 -29.19
C GLY A 248 25.00 39.63 -30.42
N LYS A 249 24.90 40.96 -30.47
CA LYS A 249 24.96 41.68 -31.74
C LYS A 249 26.02 42.76 -31.64
N SER A 250 27.14 42.47 -32.31
CA SER A 250 28.07 43.47 -32.83
C SER A 250 27.32 44.38 -33.82
N ALA A 251 27.70 45.65 -33.81
CA ALA A 251 27.27 46.69 -34.74
C ALA A 251 27.49 46.31 -36.21
N ILE A 252 26.70 46.93 -37.10
CA ILE A 252 27.10 47.57 -38.37
C ILE A 252 25.90 48.45 -38.82
N LEU A 253 26.17 49.76 -38.98
CA LEU A 253 25.35 50.74 -39.68
C LEU A 253 25.42 50.52 -41.20
N PRO A 254 24.46 51.08 -41.95
CA PRO A 254 24.80 52.17 -42.87
C PRO A 254 24.30 53.53 -42.37
#